data_AF-A0A920WL77-F1
#
_entry.id   AF-A0A920WL77-F1
#
_cell.length_a   1.000
_cell.length_b   1.000
_cell.length_c   1.000
_cell.angle_alpha   90.00
_cell.angle_beta   90.00
_cell.angle_gamma   90.00
#
_symmetry.space_group_name_H-M   'P 1'
#
loop_
_entity.id
_entity.type
_entity.pdbx_description
1 polymer ?
#
loop_
_entity_poly.entity_id
_entity_poly.type
_entity_poly.pdbx_seq_one_letter_code
_entity_poly.pdbx_strand_id
1 'polypeptide(L)'
;MIGPEVPLVGGLADRLRADGRLVFGPGADGARLEGSKAWMKEVLVEAGVPTAAHGTFDDEGALPWPFWLVWVTCSWLRPTGWPPARA
;
A
#
# COMPACT_ATOMS: atom_id res chain seq x y z
N MET A 1 14.68 16.63 5.61
CA MET A 1 13.24 16.52 5.30
C MET A 1 13.15 16.02 3.86
N ILE A 2 12.69 14.79 3.65
CA ILE A 2 12.34 14.27 2.32
C ILE A 2 11.03 14.97 1.90
N GLY A 3 10.85 15.29 0.61
CA GLY A 3 9.71 16.10 0.15
C GLY A 3 8.35 15.48 0.51
N PRO A 4 7.28 16.30 0.61
CA PRO A 4 5.94 15.82 0.95
C PRO A 4 5.45 14.79 -0.08
N GLU A 5 4.76 13.73 0.36
CA GLU A 5 4.35 12.63 -0.54
C GLU A 5 3.22 13.00 -1.50
N VAL A 6 2.31 13.89 -1.08
CA VAL A 6 1.14 14.32 -1.87
C VAL A 6 1.52 14.85 -3.25
N PRO A 7 2.48 15.78 -3.42
CA PRO A 7 2.88 16.23 -4.74
C PRO A 7 3.60 15.17 -5.57
N LEU A 8 4.25 14.17 -4.95
CA LEU A 8 4.88 13.07 -5.68
C LEU A 8 3.82 12.16 -6.30
N VAL A 9 2.81 11.75 -5.51
CA VAL A 9 1.65 11.00 -6.03
C VAL A 9 0.89 11.80 -7.08
N GLY A 10 0.84 13.13 -6.92
CA GLY A 10 0.29 14.06 -7.92
C GLY A 10 1.16 14.29 -9.18
N GLY A 11 2.29 13.59 -9.33
CA GLY A 11 3.11 13.62 -10.54
C GLY A 11 4.01 14.86 -10.70
N LEU A 12 4.36 15.56 -9.60
CA LEU A 12 5.24 16.73 -9.67
C LEU A 12 6.59 16.40 -10.32
N ALA A 13 7.18 15.25 -9.99
CA ALA A 13 8.46 14.85 -10.56
C ALA A 13 8.37 14.63 -12.08
N ASP A 14 7.26 14.07 -12.57
CA ASP A 14 7.07 13.84 -14.01
C ASP A 14 6.91 15.16 -14.77
N ARG A 15 6.17 16.11 -14.20
CA ARG A 15 6.01 17.46 -14.75
C ARG A 15 7.34 18.20 -14.81
N LEU A 16 8.14 18.13 -13.73
CA LEU A 16 9.47 18.74 -13.70
C LEU A 16 10.42 18.11 -14.74
N ARG A 17 10.39 16.77 -14.93
CA ARG A 17 11.15 16.10 -15.99
C ARG A 17 10.69 16.52 -17.38
N ALA A 18 9.38 16.61 -17.60
CA ALA A 18 8.81 17.06 -18.87
C ALA A 18 9.22 18.50 -19.20
N ASP A 19 9.37 19.34 -18.18
CA ASP A 19 9.89 20.72 -18.29
C ASP A 19 11.42 20.80 -18.44
N GLY A 20 12.11 19.66 -18.59
CA GLY A 20 13.57 19.59 -18.75
C GLY A 20 14.37 19.88 -17.48
N ARG A 21 13.72 19.87 -16.31
CA ARG A 21 14.39 20.10 -15.02
C ARG A 21 14.98 18.81 -14.47
N LEU A 22 16.17 18.91 -13.91
CA LEU A 22 16.76 17.83 -13.11
C LEU A 22 15.97 17.71 -11.80
N VAL A 23 15.39 16.54 -11.56
CA VAL A 23 14.60 16.25 -10.37
C VAL A 23 14.92 14.85 -9.84
N PHE A 24 15.03 14.75 -8.52
CA PHE A 24 15.25 13.51 -7.81
C PHE A 24 13.96 13.09 -7.09
N GLY A 25 13.54 11.84 -7.29
CA GLY A 25 12.30 11.28 -6.72
C GLY A 25 11.52 10.44 -7.72
N PRO A 26 10.57 9.60 -7.28
CA PRO A 26 9.76 8.78 -8.19
C PRO A 26 8.79 9.65 -9.00
N GLY A 27 8.34 9.12 -10.15
CA GLY A 27 7.13 9.62 -10.82
C GLY A 27 5.86 9.21 -10.07
N ALA A 28 4.68 9.62 -10.56
CA ALA A 28 3.39 9.33 -9.94
C ALA A 28 3.18 7.82 -9.69
N ASP A 29 3.52 7.00 -10.69
CA ASP A 29 3.38 5.53 -10.60
C ASP A 29 4.26 4.94 -9.49
N GLY A 30 5.50 5.40 -9.37
CA GLY A 30 6.41 4.96 -8.31
C GLY A 30 5.98 5.49 -6.93
N ALA A 31 5.50 6.72 -6.86
CA ALA A 31 5.02 7.35 -5.63
C ALA A 31 3.77 6.66 -5.06
N ARG A 32 2.99 5.95 -5.90
CA ARG A 32 1.81 5.18 -5.47
C ARG A 32 2.15 4.09 -4.46
N LEU A 33 3.40 3.58 -4.46
CA LEU A 33 3.86 2.59 -3.48
C LEU A 33 3.77 3.13 -2.05
N GLU A 34 4.00 4.43 -1.86
CA GLU A 34 3.86 5.08 -0.56
C GLU A 34 2.44 5.63 -0.34
N GLY A 35 1.79 6.09 -1.42
CA GLY A 35 0.47 6.72 -1.37
C GLY A 35 -0.71 5.75 -1.14
N SER A 36 -0.59 4.47 -1.52
CA SER A 36 -1.65 3.47 -1.33
C SER A 36 -1.12 2.18 -0.71
N LYS A 37 -1.51 1.94 0.55
CA LYS A 37 -1.11 0.72 1.26
C LYS A 37 -1.74 -0.54 0.67
N ALA A 38 -2.98 -0.46 0.19
CA ALA A 38 -3.66 -1.59 -0.45
C ALA A 38 -2.92 -2.00 -1.73
N TRP A 39 -2.69 -1.04 -2.63
CA TRP A 39 -1.98 -1.31 -3.89
C TRP A 39 -0.54 -1.75 -3.66
N MET A 40 0.17 -1.10 -2.72
CA MET A 40 1.52 -1.52 -2.35
C MET A 40 1.55 -2.99 -1.92
N LYS A 41 0.58 -3.43 -1.11
CA LYS A 41 0.52 -4.81 -0.64
C LYS A 41 0.25 -5.80 -1.77
N GLU A 42 -0.60 -5.46 -2.74
CA GLU A 42 -0.81 -6.26 -3.96
C GLU A 42 0.51 -6.44 -4.73
N VAL A 43 1.24 -5.34 -4.98
CA VAL A 43 2.53 -5.36 -5.67
C VAL A 43 3.55 -6.23 -4.94
N LEU A 44 3.65 -6.11 -3.61
CA LEU A 44 4.57 -6.93 -2.83
C LEU A 44 4.23 -8.43 -2.92
N VAL A 45 2.95 -8.79 -2.88
CA VAL A 45 2.51 -10.18 -3.01
C VAL A 45 2.80 -10.72 -4.40
N GLU A 46 2.47 -9.97 -5.45
CA GLU A 46 2.74 -10.35 -6.85
C GLU A 46 4.25 -10.53 -7.10
N ALA A 47 5.07 -9.63 -6.55
CA ALA A 47 6.52 -9.70 -6.65
C ALA A 47 7.17 -10.74 -5.73
N GLY A 48 6.41 -11.45 -4.90
CA GLY A 48 6.93 -12.44 -3.93
C GLY A 48 7.77 -11.82 -2.80
N VAL A 49 7.61 -10.51 -2.53
CA VAL A 49 8.31 -9.81 -1.46
C VAL A 49 7.64 -10.14 -0.12
N PRO A 50 8.39 -10.65 0.89
CA PRO A 50 7.81 -10.95 2.19
C PRO A 50 7.17 -9.72 2.83
N THR A 51 5.90 -9.84 3.20
CA THR A 51 5.14 -8.77 3.87
C THR A 51 4.12 -9.38 4.82
N ALA A 52 3.69 -8.62 5.82
CA ALA A 52 2.66 -9.07 6.75
C ALA A 52 1.34 -9.39 6.02
N ALA A 53 0.65 -10.44 6.47
CA ALA A 53 -0.71 -10.76 6.04
C ALA A 53 -1.62 -9.53 6.17
N HIS A 54 -2.48 -9.31 5.18
CA HIS A 54 -3.31 -8.12 5.09
C HIS A 54 -4.64 -8.44 4.41
N GLY A 55 -5.62 -7.55 4.59
CA GLY A 55 -6.84 -7.49 3.81
C GLY A 55 -7.24 -6.03 3.63
N THR A 56 -7.89 -5.74 2.51
CA THR A 56 -8.43 -4.41 2.19
C THR A 56 -9.95 -4.50 2.33
N PHE A 57 -10.55 -3.54 3.04
CA PHE A 57 -11.97 -3.51 3.32
C PHE A 57 -12.48 -2.09 3.06
N ASP A 58 -13.60 -1.98 2.37
CA ASP A 58 -14.28 -0.74 2.00
C ASP A 58 -15.68 -0.63 2.64
N ASP A 59 -16.15 -1.69 3.28
CA ASP A 59 -17.40 -1.77 4.03
C ASP A 59 -17.17 -2.32 5.45
N GLU A 60 -17.90 -1.79 6.43
CA GLU A 60 -17.79 -2.20 7.83
C GLU A 60 -18.20 -3.67 8.04
N GLY A 61 -19.20 -4.15 7.30
CA GLY A 61 -19.68 -5.53 7.35
C GLY A 61 -18.68 -6.55 6.80
N ALA A 62 -17.65 -6.12 6.08
CA ALA A 62 -16.59 -6.97 5.57
C ALA A 62 -15.49 -7.29 6.62
N LEU A 63 -15.48 -6.59 7.76
CA LEU A 63 -14.48 -6.80 8.81
C LEU A 63 -14.71 -8.13 9.54
N PRO A 64 -13.66 -8.96 9.73
CA PRO A 64 -13.79 -10.16 10.54
C PRO A 64 -13.98 -9.76 12.02
N TRP A 65 -15.15 -10.10 12.57
CA TRP A 65 -15.45 -9.87 13.99
C TRP A 65 -14.74 -10.91 14.89
N PRO A 66 -14.10 -10.52 16.01
CA PRO A 66 -13.83 -9.16 16.45
C PRO A 66 -12.52 -8.63 15.83
N PHE A 67 -12.62 -7.50 15.11
CA PHE A 67 -11.54 -6.86 14.35
C PHE A 67 -10.26 -6.59 15.18
N TRP A 68 -10.42 -6.37 16.49
CA TRP A 68 -9.31 -6.16 17.43
C TRP A 68 -8.41 -7.37 17.65
N LEU A 69 -8.94 -8.61 17.55
CA LEU A 69 -8.12 -9.81 17.74
C LEU A 69 -7.16 -10.06 16.58
N VAL A 70 -7.50 -9.64 15.37
CA VAL A 70 -6.66 -9.81 14.17
C VAL A 70 -5.40 -8.94 14.26
N TRP A 71 -5.54 -7.71 14.75
CA TRP A 71 -4.39 -6.81 14.91
C TRP A 71 -3.42 -7.28 16.02
N VAL A 72 -3.95 -7.86 17.10
CA VAL A 72 -3.16 -8.34 18.25
C VAL A 72 -2.43 -9.66 17.94
N THR A 73 -2.97 -10.50 17.06
CA THR A 73 -2.40 -11.83 16.75
C THR A 73 -1.37 -11.82 15.61
N CYS A 74 -1.21 -10.69 14.90
CA CYS A 74 -0.31 -10.53 13.75
C CYS A 74 1.20 -10.49 14.07
N SER A 75 1.63 -11.11 15.18
CA SER A 75 3.02 -11.36 15.53
C SER A 75 3.48 -12.76 15.05
N TRP A 76 3.43 -13.05 13.75
CA TRP A 76 4.04 -14.26 13.14
C TRP A 76 3.23 -15.57 13.10
N LEU A 77 1.95 -15.62 13.45
CA LEU A 77 1.11 -16.82 13.19
C LEU A 77 0.08 -16.55 12.09
N ARG A 78 0.03 -17.43 11.08
CA ARG A 78 -1.06 -17.48 10.09
C ARG A 78 -2.35 -17.90 10.83
N PRO A 79 -3.39 -17.05 10.95
CA PRO A 79 -4.67 -17.52 11.44
C PRO A 79 -5.36 -18.28 10.30
N THR A 80 -5.56 -19.58 10.46
CA THR A 80 -6.50 -20.34 9.64
C THR A 80 -7.91 -19.80 9.91
N GLY A 81 -8.54 -19.16 8.91
CA GLY A 81 -9.92 -18.66 9.04
C GLY A 81 -10.23 -17.32 8.35
N TRP A 82 -9.31 -16.73 7.60
CA TRP A 82 -9.63 -15.51 6.84
C TRP A 82 -10.68 -15.83 5.77
N PRO A 83 -11.79 -15.07 5.67
CA PRO A 83 -12.67 -15.17 4.50
C PRO A 83 -11.87 -14.94 3.21
N PRO A 84 -12.26 -15.49 2.06
CA PRO A 84 -11.54 -15.23 0.82
C PRO A 84 -11.55 -13.72 0.56
N ALA A 85 -10.37 -13.09 0.61
CA ALA A 85 -10.19 -11.73 0.09
C ALA A 85 -10.55 -11.79 -1.40
N ARG A 86 -11.63 -11.10 -1.80
CA ARG A 86 -11.92 -10.93 -3.22
C ARG A 86 -10.95 -9.91 -3.79
N ALA A 87 -10.57 -10.17 -5.04
CA ALA A 87 -9.81 -9.31 -5.93
C ALA A 87 -10.48 -7.95 -6.13
#